data_AF-A0A671FME1-F1
#
_entry.id   AF-A0A671FME1-F1
#
_cell.length_a   1.000
_cell.length_b   1.000
_cell.length_c   1.000
_cell.angle_alpha   90.00
_cell.angle_beta   90.00
_cell.angle_gamma   90.00
#
_symmetry.space_group_name_H-M   'P 1'
#
loop_
_entity.id
_entity.type
_entity.pdbx_description
1 polymer ?
#
loop_
_entity_poly.entity_id
_entity_poly.type
_entity_poly.pdbx_seq_one_letter_code
_entity_poly.pdbx_strand_id
1 'polypeptide(L)'
;MDNTDQYLLNFKGYNFSLPVVDVDFLENLEDFEIRDDDVFIVTYPKSGTIWAQQILSLIYFEGHRSRTEIVKTIDRVPFLEYNIHKMDFLERPSPRLFCTHLPYYLVPKGLKSKKAKVCHRNSLWTFGTNRNTFFKFFFPAP
;
A
#
# COMPACT_ATOMS: atom_id res chain seq x y z
N MET A 1 8.92 -28.01 16.99
CA MET A 1 8.85 -27.83 15.52
C MET A 1 7.63 -26.98 15.30
N ASP A 2 7.83 -25.70 15.04
CA ASP A 2 6.75 -24.71 15.04
C ASP A 2 5.86 -24.93 13.82
N ASN A 3 4.56 -24.98 14.07
CA ASN A 3 3.51 -25.15 13.06
C ASN A 3 3.27 -23.82 12.31
N THR A 4 4.32 -23.28 11.72
CA THR A 4 4.32 -21.97 11.05
C THR A 4 3.61 -22.02 9.69
N ASP A 5 3.56 -23.20 9.08
CA ASP A 5 2.90 -23.47 7.79
C ASP A 5 1.38 -23.29 7.86
N GLN A 6 0.79 -23.27 9.06
CA GLN A 6 -0.65 -23.07 9.22
C GLN A 6 -1.08 -21.60 9.03
N TYR A 7 -0.16 -20.63 9.10
CA TYR A 7 -0.49 -19.19 9.11
C TYR A 7 0.17 -18.37 8.01
N LEU A 8 1.05 -18.98 7.21
CA LEU A 8 1.80 -18.30 6.16
C LEU A 8 1.50 -18.92 4.79
N LEU A 9 1.18 -18.06 3.83
CA LEU A 9 1.04 -18.43 2.43
C LEU A 9 2.30 -18.00 1.68
N ASN A 10 3.03 -18.96 1.10
CA ASN A 10 4.10 -18.63 0.17
C ASN A 10 3.52 -18.41 -1.23
N PHE A 11 3.60 -17.18 -1.72
CA PHE A 11 3.18 -16.82 -3.06
C PHE A 11 4.33 -16.18 -3.82
N LYS A 12 4.77 -16.82 -4.91
CA LYS A 12 5.87 -16.35 -5.77
C LYS A 12 7.13 -15.97 -4.96
N GLY A 13 7.46 -16.74 -3.93
CA GLY A 13 8.64 -16.51 -3.07
C GLY A 13 8.48 -15.43 -1.99
N TYR A 14 7.29 -14.86 -1.82
CA TYR A 14 6.96 -13.95 -0.73
C TYR A 14 5.95 -14.58 0.23
N ASN A 15 6.11 -14.35 1.54
CA ASN A 15 5.24 -14.91 2.56
C ASN A 15 4.17 -13.90 2.98
N PHE A 16 2.90 -14.26 2.77
CA PHE A 16 1.74 -13.51 3.25
C PHE A 16 1.15 -14.16 4.50
N SER A 17 0.44 -13.37 5.30
CA SER A 17 -0.32 -13.91 6.42
C SER A 17 -1.69 -14.41 5.93
N LEU A 18 -1.88 -15.74 5.99
CA LEU A 18 -3.09 -16.44 5.53
C LEU A 18 -4.42 -15.86 6.05
N PRO A 19 -4.58 -15.50 7.34
CA PRO A 19 -5.86 -15.03 7.86
C PRO A 19 -6.30 -13.65 7.35
N VAL A 20 -5.41 -12.88 6.74
CA VAL A 20 -5.69 -11.49 6.29
C VAL A 20 -5.51 -11.28 4.79
N VAL A 21 -4.93 -12.24 4.09
CA VAL A 21 -4.73 -12.18 2.64
C VAL A 21 -5.89 -12.88 1.93
N ASP A 22 -6.38 -12.25 0.88
CA ASP A 22 -7.32 -12.85 -0.05
C ASP A 22 -6.53 -13.49 -1.20
N VAL A 23 -6.61 -14.81 -1.33
CA VAL A 23 -5.83 -15.59 -2.29
C VAL A 23 -6.29 -15.29 -3.72
N ASP A 24 -7.59 -15.18 -3.95
CA ASP A 24 -8.16 -14.89 -5.27
C ASP A 24 -7.75 -13.48 -5.72
N PHE A 25 -7.75 -12.53 -4.79
CA PHE A 25 -7.24 -11.18 -5.06
C PHE A 25 -5.74 -11.19 -5.36
N LEU A 26 -4.96 -11.98 -4.63
CA LEU A 26 -3.51 -12.08 -4.82
C LEU A 26 -3.11 -12.66 -6.18
N GLU A 27 -3.87 -13.64 -6.68
CA GLU A 27 -3.69 -14.20 -8.03
C GLU A 27 -4.01 -13.16 -9.12
N ASN A 28 -5.06 -12.36 -8.93
CA ASN A 28 -5.50 -11.33 -9.89
C ASN A 28 -4.80 -9.97 -9.70
N LEU A 29 -3.94 -9.84 -8.69
CA LEU A 29 -3.26 -8.60 -8.32
C LEU A 29 -2.45 -7.97 -9.46
N GLU A 30 -1.84 -8.80 -10.32
CA GLU A 30 -1.05 -8.30 -11.45
C GLU A 30 -1.88 -7.51 -12.47
N ASP A 31 -3.14 -7.90 -12.63
CA ASP A 31 -4.10 -7.35 -13.59
C ASP A 31 -5.03 -6.30 -12.96
N PHE A 32 -4.78 -5.92 -11.69
CA PHE A 32 -5.51 -4.86 -11.01
C PHE A 32 -5.46 -3.54 -11.79
N GLU A 33 -6.64 -2.97 -12.05
CA GLU A 33 -6.80 -1.75 -12.82
C GLU A 33 -6.43 -0.50 -11.98
N ILE A 34 -5.33 0.13 -12.39
CA ILE A 34 -4.83 1.37 -11.80
C ILE A 34 -5.25 2.55 -12.67
N ARG A 35 -5.84 3.55 -12.01
CA ARG A 35 -6.21 4.84 -12.61
C ARG A 35 -5.05 5.83 -12.46
N ASP A 36 -5.02 6.84 -13.32
CA ASP A 36 -3.91 7.81 -13.36
C ASP A 36 -3.89 8.77 -12.17
N ASP A 37 -5.02 8.91 -11.49
CA ASP A 37 -5.22 9.73 -10.30
C ASP A 37 -4.97 8.96 -8.99
N ASP A 38 -4.73 7.66 -9.07
CA ASP A 38 -4.43 6.84 -7.90
C ASP A 38 -3.07 7.21 -7.28
N VAL A 39 -3.01 7.11 -5.95
CA VAL A 39 -1.81 7.38 -5.18
C VAL A 39 -1.46 6.15 -4.34
N PHE A 40 -0.25 5.63 -4.56
CA PHE A 40 0.26 4.48 -3.86
C PHE A 40 1.41 4.88 -2.93
N ILE A 41 1.33 4.45 -1.68
CA ILE A 41 2.44 4.44 -0.75
C ILE A 41 3.05 3.04 -0.75
N VAL A 42 4.29 2.91 -1.23
CA VAL A 42 5.04 1.65 -1.23
C VAL A 42 6.08 1.72 -0.12
N THR A 43 5.93 0.88 0.91
CA THR A 43 6.77 0.95 2.11
C THR A 43 7.24 -0.42 2.53
N TYR A 44 8.40 -0.53 3.15
CA TYR A 44 8.77 -1.76 3.84
C TYR A 44 7.94 -1.92 5.13
N PRO A 45 7.52 -3.14 5.53
CA PRO A 45 6.80 -3.34 6.80
C PRO A 45 7.50 -2.67 7.98
N LYS A 46 6.73 -2.03 8.86
CA LYS A 46 7.20 -1.28 10.05
C LYS A 46 8.11 -0.06 9.76
N SER A 47 8.19 0.43 8.52
CA SER A 47 9.00 1.62 8.16
C SER A 47 8.28 2.98 8.32
N GLY A 48 7.14 3.01 9.03
CA GLY A 48 6.37 4.23 9.28
C GLY A 48 5.18 4.46 8.33
N THR A 49 4.55 3.40 7.84
CA THR A 49 3.39 3.47 6.93
C THR A 49 2.22 4.24 7.53
N ILE A 50 1.95 4.06 8.83
CA ILE A 50 0.87 4.79 9.52
C ILE A 50 1.07 6.31 9.43
N TRP A 51 2.29 6.79 9.62
CA TRP A 51 2.61 8.21 9.49
C TRP A 51 2.37 8.73 8.08
N ALA A 52 2.76 7.97 7.05
CA ALA A 52 2.51 8.33 5.66
C ALA A 52 1.01 8.34 5.33
N GLN A 53 0.24 7.35 5.82
CA GLN A 53 -1.22 7.31 5.67
C GLN A 53 -1.90 8.52 6.30
N GLN A 54 -1.46 8.94 7.49
CA GLN A 54 -1.99 10.14 8.15
C GLN A 54 -1.71 11.40 7.35
N ILE A 55 -0.48 11.56 6.86
CA ILE A 55 -0.11 12.72 6.04
C ILE A 55 -0.96 12.78 4.78
N LEU A 56 -1.09 11.66 4.05
CA LEU A 56 -1.98 11.63 2.88
C LEU A 56 -3.44 11.91 3.26
N SER A 57 -3.90 11.37 4.37
CA SER A 57 -5.27 11.61 4.83
C SER A 57 -5.53 13.10 5.08
N LEU A 58 -4.56 13.83 5.62
CA LEU A 58 -4.66 15.28 5.86
C LEU A 58 -4.53 16.13 4.60
N ILE A 59 -3.90 15.60 3.55
CA ILE A 59 -3.74 16.30 2.25
C ILE A 59 -5.01 16.15 1.40
N TYR A 60 -5.61 14.96 1.36
CA TYR A 60 -6.70 14.64 0.44
C TYR A 60 -8.10 14.72 1.07
N PHE A 61 -8.25 14.51 2.38
CA PHE A 61 -9.57 14.53 3.03
C PHE A 61 -9.71 15.76 3.93
N GLU A 62 -10.44 16.77 3.46
CA GLU A 62 -10.75 17.96 4.23
C GLU A 62 -11.50 17.63 5.53
N GLY A 63 -12.42 16.67 5.50
CA GLY A 63 -13.18 16.21 6.66
C GLY A 63 -12.33 15.63 7.79
N HIS A 64 -11.18 15.03 7.46
CA HIS A 64 -10.20 14.58 8.47
C HIS A 64 -9.44 15.76 9.06
N ARG A 65 -9.09 16.74 8.21
CA ARG A 65 -8.39 17.96 8.62
C ARG A 65 -9.25 18.83 9.54
N SER A 66 -10.54 18.97 9.26
CA SER A 66 -11.52 19.70 10.06
C SER A 66 -12.00 18.91 11.29
N ARG A 67 -11.58 17.64 11.45
CA ARG A 67 -12.04 16.71 12.50
C ARG A 67 -13.56 16.49 12.50
N THR A 68 -14.21 16.70 11.35
CA THR A 68 -15.67 16.48 11.19
C THR A 68 -16.01 15.03 10.84
N GLU A 69 -15.00 14.22 10.47
CA GLU A 69 -15.18 12.80 10.14
C GLU A 69 -14.32 11.89 11.03
N ILE A 70 -14.97 10.86 11.61
CA ILE A 70 -14.32 9.81 12.41
C ILE A 70 -14.23 8.53 11.58
N VAL A 71 -13.50 8.59 10.47
CA VAL A 71 -13.17 7.40 9.65
C VAL A 71 -11.81 6.86 10.09
N LYS A 72 -11.62 5.53 10.11
CA LYS A 72 -10.33 4.95 10.47
C LYS A 72 -9.33 5.14 9.34
N THR A 73 -8.04 5.25 9.69
CA THR A 73 -6.94 5.39 8.73
C THR A 73 -6.91 4.26 7.69
N ILE A 74 -7.22 3.04 8.13
CA ILE A 74 -7.23 1.85 7.27
C ILE A 74 -8.34 1.90 6.21
N ASP A 75 -9.42 2.63 6.46
CA ASP A 75 -10.52 2.80 5.50
C ASP A 75 -10.23 3.93 4.51
N ARG A 76 -9.50 4.96 4.96
CA ARG A 76 -9.04 6.06 4.10
C ARG A 76 -7.93 5.64 3.15
N VAL A 77 -6.93 4.92 3.66
CA VAL A 77 -5.78 4.48 2.88
C VAL A 77 -5.53 2.99 3.15
N PRO A 78 -6.35 2.09 2.57
CA PRO A 78 -6.21 0.66 2.78
C PRO A 78 -4.91 0.07 2.24
N PHE A 79 -4.54 -1.07 2.79
CA PHE A 79 -3.51 -1.92 2.24
C PHE A 79 -4.06 -2.68 1.04
N LEU A 80 -3.35 -2.64 -0.09
CA LEU A 80 -3.75 -3.33 -1.31
C LEU A 80 -3.77 -4.84 -1.08
N GLU A 81 -2.74 -5.39 -0.45
CA GLU A 81 -2.59 -6.82 -0.20
C GLU A 81 -3.40 -7.36 0.99
N TYR A 82 -3.92 -6.48 1.87
CA TYR A 82 -4.66 -6.88 3.07
C TYR A 82 -6.01 -6.17 3.12
N ASN A 83 -7.03 -6.79 2.51
CA ASN A 83 -8.38 -6.26 2.50
C ASN A 83 -9.18 -6.69 3.74
N ILE A 84 -8.77 -6.20 4.91
CA ILE A 84 -9.33 -6.62 6.22
C ILE A 84 -10.85 -6.37 6.31
N HIS A 85 -11.32 -5.27 5.72
CA HIS A 85 -12.73 -4.89 5.76
C HIS A 85 -13.52 -5.29 4.50
N LYS A 86 -12.94 -6.12 3.61
CA LYS A 86 -13.57 -6.55 2.35
C LYS A 86 -14.16 -5.40 1.53
N MET A 87 -13.41 -4.30 1.45
CA MET A 87 -13.81 -3.12 0.69
C MET A 87 -13.70 -3.37 -0.81
N ASP A 88 -14.64 -2.87 -1.58
CA ASP A 88 -14.52 -2.83 -3.04
C ASP A 88 -13.63 -1.65 -3.45
N PHE A 89 -12.46 -1.95 -4.01
CA PHE A 89 -11.52 -0.93 -4.47
C PHE A 89 -11.94 -0.25 -5.78
N LEU A 90 -12.83 -0.86 -6.56
CA LEU A 90 -13.29 -0.34 -7.85
C LEU A 90 -14.37 0.74 -7.67
N GLU A 91 -15.27 0.55 -6.70
CA GLU A 91 -16.35 1.49 -6.40
C GLU A 91 -15.89 2.76 -5.66
N ARG A 92 -14.65 2.79 -5.16
CA ARG A 92 -14.14 3.95 -4.40
C ARG A 92 -14.04 5.20 -5.28
N PRO A 93 -14.41 6.37 -4.73
CA PRO A 93 -14.26 7.63 -5.43
C PRO A 93 -12.79 7.96 -5.66
N SER A 94 -12.54 8.55 -6.81
CA SER A 94 -11.27 9.08 -7.25
C SER A 94 -11.00 10.44 -6.59
N PRO A 95 -9.77 10.75 -6.12
CA PRO A 95 -8.54 9.95 -6.18
C PRO A 95 -8.46 8.85 -5.11
N ARG A 96 -8.09 7.62 -5.53
CA ARG A 96 -7.98 6.49 -4.61
C ARG A 96 -6.59 6.44 -3.98
N LEU A 97 -6.56 6.33 -2.66
CA LEU A 97 -5.33 6.23 -1.89
C LEU A 97 -5.13 4.78 -1.43
N PHE A 98 -3.94 4.24 -1.68
CA PHE A 98 -3.56 2.88 -1.32
C PHE A 98 -2.18 2.85 -0.64
N CYS A 99 -1.99 1.87 0.23
CA CYS A 99 -0.71 1.49 0.79
C CYS A 99 -0.36 0.07 0.36
N THR A 100 0.92 -0.22 0.20
CA THR A 100 1.37 -1.57 -0.06
C THR A 100 2.76 -1.84 0.47
N HIS A 101 2.95 -3.08 0.91
CA HIS A 101 4.23 -3.70 1.27
C HIS A 101 4.76 -4.64 0.20
N LEU A 102 4.08 -4.72 -0.95
CA LEU A 102 4.46 -5.63 -2.02
C LEU A 102 5.84 -5.28 -2.57
N PRO A 103 6.69 -6.30 -2.78
CA PRO A 103 7.95 -6.11 -3.48
C PRO A 103 7.71 -5.77 -4.95
N TYR A 104 8.66 -5.09 -5.58
CA TYR A 104 8.54 -4.58 -6.95
C TYR A 104 8.11 -5.64 -7.99
N TYR A 105 8.47 -6.90 -7.82
CA TYR A 105 8.08 -7.95 -8.77
C TYR A 105 6.60 -8.36 -8.66
N LEU A 106 5.97 -8.20 -7.49
CA LEU A 106 4.55 -8.54 -7.24
C LEU A 106 3.57 -7.38 -7.41
N VAL A 107 4.06 -6.15 -7.57
CA VAL A 107 3.15 -5.00 -7.76
C VAL A 107 2.38 -5.10 -9.09
N PRO A 108 1.16 -4.54 -9.17
CA PRO A 108 0.35 -4.57 -10.38
C PRO A 108 1.07 -3.96 -11.59
N LYS A 109 0.79 -4.47 -12.80
CA LYS A 109 1.42 -3.99 -14.05
C LYS A 109 1.16 -2.50 -14.30
N GLY A 110 -0.01 -1.99 -13.89
CA GLY A 110 -0.35 -0.57 -13.94
C GLY A 110 0.61 0.32 -13.13
N LEU A 111 1.12 -0.18 -12.00
CA LEU A 111 2.05 0.56 -11.15
C LEU A 111 3.46 0.58 -11.75
N LYS A 112 3.87 -0.56 -12.34
CA LYS A 112 5.16 -0.69 -13.06
C LYS A 112 5.23 0.25 -14.26
N SER A 113 4.10 0.47 -14.94
CA SER A 113 3.99 1.39 -16.08
C SER A 113 3.87 2.87 -15.69
N LYS A 114 4.08 3.22 -14.41
CA LYS A 114 4.08 4.60 -13.87
C LYS A 114 2.79 5.39 -14.08
N LYS A 115 1.64 4.72 -14.21
CA LYS A 115 0.35 5.40 -14.32
C LYS A 115 -0.03 6.16 -13.06
N ALA A 116 0.38 5.68 -11.89
CA ALA A 116 0.03 6.27 -10.60
C ALA A 116 1.18 6.99 -9.91
N LYS A 117 0.85 7.86 -8.94
CA LYS A 117 1.82 8.54 -8.08
C LYS A 117 2.34 7.58 -7.02
N VAL A 118 3.66 7.38 -6.96
CA VAL A 118 4.27 6.40 -6.03
C VAL A 118 5.14 7.11 -5.00
N CYS A 119 4.81 6.93 -3.72
CA CYS A 119 5.65 7.34 -2.60
C CYS A 119 6.41 6.12 -2.08
N HIS A 120 7.71 6.04 -2.36
CA HIS A 120 8.54 4.97 -1.81
C HIS A 120 9.25 5.40 -0.52
N ARG A 121 9.14 4.58 0.53
CA ARG A 121 9.97 4.71 1.73
C ARG A 121 10.70 3.39 2.00
N ASN A 122 12.01 3.45 1.93
CA ASN A 122 12.88 2.35 2.35
C ASN A 122 13.24 2.52 3.84
N SER A 123 13.23 1.43 4.61
CA SER A 123 13.82 1.44 5.94
C SER A 123 15.34 1.29 5.81
N LEU A 124 16.06 2.40 5.79
CA LEU A 124 17.53 2.42 5.90
C LEU A 124 18.06 1.99 7.29
N TRP A 125 17.23 1.34 8.12
CA TRP A 125 17.56 0.93 9.48
C TRP A 125 18.00 -0.53 9.63
N THR A 126 17.95 -1.36 8.57
CA THR A 126 18.34 -2.79 8.67
C THR A 126 19.75 -3.10 8.18
N PHE A 127 20.40 -2.23 7.40
CA PHE A 127 21.83 -2.35 7.09
C PHE A 127 22.45 -0.95 7.03
N GLY A 128 23.40 -0.69 7.93
CA GLY A 128 24.01 0.62 8.11
C GLY A 128 24.75 1.06 6.85
N THR A 129 24.14 1.92 6.03
CA THR A 129 24.88 2.84 5.17
C THR A 129 23.97 3.97 4.68
N ASN A 130 24.45 5.19 4.92
CA ASN A 130 24.02 6.49 4.41
C ASN A 130 22.67 7.09 4.85
N ARG A 131 22.83 8.27 5.47
CA ARG A 131 21.79 9.18 5.94
C ARG A 131 21.13 9.84 4.73
N ASN A 132 19.85 9.53 4.48
CA ASN A 132 18.87 10.43 3.88
C ASN A 132 17.51 9.71 3.77
N THR A 133 16.70 9.80 4.83
CA THR A 133 15.29 9.40 4.80
C THR A 133 14.49 10.51 4.10
N PHE A 134 14.49 10.52 2.77
CA PHE A 134 13.63 11.42 2.00
C PHE A 134 12.46 10.63 1.41
N PHE A 135 11.23 11.11 1.66
CA PHE A 135 10.07 10.73 0.87
C PHE A 135 10.40 11.01 -0.60
N LYS A 136 10.57 9.96 -1.41
CA LYS A 136 10.72 10.13 -2.85
C LYS A 136 9.35 9.97 -3.48
N PHE A 137 8.72 11.10 -3.77
CA PHE A 137 7.53 11.16 -4.60
C PHE A 137 7.96 10.93 -6.05
N PHE A 138 7.57 9.80 -6.63
CA PHE A 138 7.61 9.62 -8.07
C PHE A 138 6.31 10.17 -8.62
N PHE A 139 6.35 11.41 -9.10
CA PHE A 139 5.35 11.93 -10.00
C PHE A 139 5.66 11.42 -11.42
N PRO A 140 4.68 10.96 -12.20
CA PRO A 140 4.89 10.75 -13.63
C PRO A 140 5.38 12.07 -14.24
N ALA A 141 6.40 11.98 -15.09
CA ALA A 141 6.86 13.13 -15.87
C ALA A 141 5.77 13.51 -16.89
N PRO A 142 5.61 14.82 -17.21
CA PRO A 142 4.63 15.30 -18.18
C PRO A 142 4.87 14.75 -19.58
#